data_AF-A0A366KAZ0-F1
#
_entry.id   AF-A0A366KAZ0-F1
#
_cell.length_a   1.000
_cell.length_b   1.000
_cell.length_c   1.000
_cell.angle_alpha   90.00
_cell.angle_beta   90.00
_cell.angle_gamma   90.00
#
_symmetry.space_group_name_H-M   'P 1'
#
loop_
_entity.id
_entity.type
_entity.pdbx_description
1 polymer ?
#
loop_
_entity_poly.entity_id
_entity_poly.type
_entity_poly.pdbx_seq_one_letter_code
_entity_poly.pdbx_strand_id
1 'polypeptide(L)'
;MRLLSYASGLSENGGESWCRGCIIQEGFQPPLLQVVFRDPLDTSRVMRADFTWRLGDGRTVVLEYDGLVKFRAKTMTRGRSVEHVVDDERSREKALSRAGVSLVIRTNYKQVGERDTLISSLLEVGIPRRPVAL
;
A
#
# COMPACT_ATOMS: atom_id res chain seq x y z
N MET A 1 -22.06 -10.24 8.27
CA MET A 1 -20.69 -9.71 8.46
C MET A 1 -19.70 -10.83 8.16
N ARG A 2 -19.02 -10.82 7.00
CA ARG A 2 -18.16 -11.94 6.53
C ARG A 2 -16.68 -11.50 6.53
N LEU A 3 -16.14 -11.28 7.73
CA LEU A 3 -14.75 -10.83 7.93
C LEU A 3 -13.76 -11.98 7.67
N LEU A 4 -14.19 -13.22 7.90
CA LEU A 4 -13.34 -14.43 7.86
C LEU A 4 -12.93 -14.87 6.43
N SER A 5 -13.59 -14.38 5.37
CA SER A 5 -13.23 -14.74 3.99
C SER A 5 -12.13 -13.87 3.36
N TYR A 6 -11.67 -12.84 4.06
CA TYR A 6 -10.66 -11.90 3.55
C TYR A 6 -9.32 -11.93 4.28
N ALA A 7 -9.23 -12.68 5.38
CA ALA A 7 -7.98 -12.97 6.05
C ALA A 7 -7.08 -13.78 5.10
N SER A 8 -6.13 -13.09 4.48
CA SER A 8 -5.03 -13.73 3.78
C SER A 8 -3.91 -13.94 4.78
N GLY A 9 -3.31 -15.14 4.82
CA GLY A 9 -2.10 -15.38 5.63
C GLY A 9 -0.89 -14.56 5.19
N LEU A 10 -1.01 -13.79 4.10
CA LEU A 10 -0.03 -12.82 3.63
C LEU A 10 -0.24 -11.42 4.23
N SER A 11 -1.40 -11.10 4.81
CA SER A 11 -1.57 -9.82 5.52
C SER A 11 -0.80 -9.87 6.83
N GLU A 12 0.07 -8.89 7.09
CA GLU A 12 0.91 -8.89 8.28
C GLU A 12 0.14 -8.53 9.55
N ASN A 13 -1.02 -7.89 9.42
CA ASN A 13 -1.90 -7.53 10.54
C ASN A 13 -3.39 -7.43 10.14
N GLY A 14 -4.25 -7.29 11.15
CA GLY A 14 -5.70 -7.16 10.97
C GLY A 14 -6.13 -5.91 10.21
N GLY A 15 -5.35 -4.82 10.27
CA GLY A 15 -5.62 -3.59 9.55
C GLY A 15 -5.48 -3.74 8.03
N GLU A 16 -4.43 -4.43 7.58
CA GLU A 16 -4.26 -4.79 6.16
C GLU A 16 -5.40 -5.67 5.65
N SER A 17 -5.83 -6.65 6.45
CA SER A 17 -6.97 -7.50 6.09
C SER A 17 -8.27 -6.69 5.97
N TRP A 18 -8.47 -5.71 6.84
CA TRP A 18 -9.61 -4.80 6.76
C TRP A 18 -9.54 -3.89 5.54
N CYS A 19 -8.39 -3.28 5.27
CA CYS A 19 -8.14 -2.46 4.08
C CYS A 19 -8.45 -3.26 2.79
N ARG A 20 -7.91 -4.47 2.67
CA ARG A 20 -8.20 -5.39 1.57
C ARG A 20 -9.69 -5.70 1.45
N GLY A 21 -10.34 -5.95 2.58
CA GLY A 21 -11.78 -6.18 2.64
C GLY A 21 -12.57 -5.01 2.07
N CYS A 22 -12.24 -3.78 2.47
CA CYS A 22 -12.85 -2.56 1.92
C CYS A 22 -12.63 -2.46 0.41
N ILE A 23 -11.39 -2.58 -0.08
CA ILE A 23 -11.05 -2.54 -1.51
C ILE A 23 -11.96 -3.50 -2.31
N ILE A 24 -12.07 -4.75 -1.86
CA ILE A 24 -12.85 -5.78 -2.55
C ILE A 24 -14.35 -5.50 -2.45
N GLN A 25 -14.85 -5.08 -1.28
CA GLN A 25 -16.26 -4.75 -1.07
C GLN A 25 -16.73 -3.58 -1.93
N GLU A 26 -15.88 -2.57 -2.14
CA GLU A 26 -16.14 -1.42 -3.02
C GLU A 26 -15.98 -1.75 -4.51
N GLY A 27 -15.79 -3.04 -4.83
CA GLY A 27 -15.78 -3.54 -6.19
C GLY A 27 -14.45 -3.38 -6.92
N PHE A 28 -13.40 -2.83 -6.31
CA PHE A 28 -12.10 -2.72 -6.96
C PHE A 28 -11.47 -4.09 -7.24
N GLN A 29 -10.60 -4.14 -8.24
CA GLN A 29 -9.80 -5.33 -8.52
C GLN A 29 -8.97 -5.70 -7.28
N PRO A 30 -8.97 -6.98 -6.86
CA PRO A 30 -8.15 -7.40 -5.73
C PRO A 30 -6.65 -7.17 -6.01
N PRO A 31 -5.92 -6.55 -5.07
CA PRO A 31 -4.48 -6.38 -5.19
C PRO A 31 -3.73 -7.71 -4.98
N LEU A 32 -2.53 -7.79 -5.56
CA LEU A 32 -1.50 -8.71 -5.11
C LEU A 32 -0.99 -8.24 -3.75
N LEU A 33 -0.73 -9.17 -2.83
CA LEU A 33 -0.32 -8.83 -1.47
C LEU A 33 1.17 -9.01 -1.28
N GLN A 34 1.77 -8.14 -0.48
CA GLN A 34 3.15 -8.27 0.02
C GLN A 34 4.17 -8.53 -1.12
N VAL A 35 4.00 -7.82 -2.25
CA VAL A 35 4.88 -7.99 -3.42
C VAL A 35 6.26 -7.41 -3.12
N VAL A 36 7.28 -8.19 -3.45
CA VAL A 36 8.68 -7.82 -3.25
C VAL A 36 9.21 -7.08 -4.48
N PHE A 37 9.80 -5.91 -4.22
CA PHE A 37 10.54 -5.09 -5.16
C PHE A 37 12.01 -5.05 -4.74
N ARG A 38 12.92 -5.17 -5.70
CA ARG A 38 14.37 -5.06 -5.47
C ARG A 38 14.87 -3.84 -6.20
N ASP A 39 15.65 -3.02 -5.52
CA ASP A 39 16.29 -1.87 -6.15
C ASP A 39 17.33 -2.38 -7.17
N PRO A 40 17.24 -2.02 -8.45
CA PRO A 40 18.22 -2.46 -9.44
C PRO A 40 19.63 -1.89 -9.19
N LEU A 41 19.76 -0.80 -8.42
CA LEU A 41 21.06 -0.20 -8.09
C LEU A 41 21.65 -0.72 -6.76
N ASP A 42 20.83 -1.37 -5.94
CA ASP A 42 21.25 -1.97 -4.68
C ASP A 42 20.41 -3.23 -4.44
N THR A 43 20.88 -4.37 -4.93
CA THR A 43 20.14 -5.64 -4.85
C THR A 43 19.96 -6.15 -3.42
N SER A 44 20.71 -5.60 -2.45
CA SER A 44 20.53 -5.88 -1.03
C SER A 44 19.30 -5.16 -0.46
N ARG A 45 18.88 -4.06 -1.10
CA ARG A 45 17.69 -3.30 -0.74
C ARG A 45 16.43 -3.96 -1.27
N VAL A 46 15.77 -4.68 -0.37
CA VAL A 46 14.48 -5.35 -0.62
C VAL A 46 13.36 -4.54 0.01
N MET A 47 12.35 -4.19 -0.79
CA MET A 47 11.16 -3.47 -0.34
C MET A 47 9.96 -4.38 -0.56
N ARG A 48 9.05 -4.43 0.40
CA ARG A 48 7.78 -5.14 0.28
C ARG A 48 6.65 -4.12 0.33
N ALA A 49 5.69 -4.23 -0.58
CA ALA A 49 4.52 -3.36 -0.62
C ALA A 49 3.26 -4.15 -0.27
N ASP A 50 2.40 -3.59 0.58
CA ASP A 50 1.26 -4.32 1.15
C ASP A 50 0.25 -4.74 0.08
N PHE A 51 -0.04 -3.84 -0.85
CA PHE A 51 -0.98 -4.04 -1.95
C PHE A 51 -0.35 -3.57 -3.26
N THR A 52 -0.51 -4.35 -4.32
CA THR A 52 0.04 -4.05 -5.65
C THR A 52 -0.95 -4.36 -6.76
N TRP A 53 -1.11 -3.42 -7.68
CA TRP A 53 -1.81 -3.60 -8.95
C TRP A 53 -0.82 -3.43 -10.10
N ARG A 54 -0.87 -4.37 -11.05
CA ARG A 54 -0.23 -4.24 -12.37
C ARG A 54 -1.34 -3.95 -13.36
N LEU A 55 -1.41 -2.70 -13.84
CA LEU A 55 -2.49 -2.20 -14.67
C LEU A 55 -2.24 -2.52 -16.15
N GLY A 56 -3.33 -2.57 -16.93
CA GLY A 56 -3.27 -2.88 -18.37
C GLY A 56 -2.55 -1.83 -19.22
N ASP A 57 -2.40 -0.61 -18.70
CA ASP A 57 -1.61 0.48 -19.31
C ASP A 57 -0.10 0.39 -18.99
N GLY A 58 0.34 -0.68 -18.33
CA GLY A 58 1.73 -0.91 -17.96
C GLY A 58 2.14 -0.30 -16.61
N ARG A 59 1.28 0.50 -15.96
CA ARG A 59 1.60 1.07 -14.65
C ARG A 59 1.59 0.01 -13.56
N THR A 60 2.53 0.12 -12.62
CA THR A 60 2.48 -0.60 -11.35
C THR A 60 2.13 0.38 -10.24
N VAL A 61 0.99 0.18 -9.60
CA VAL A 61 0.55 1.00 -8.46
C VAL A 61 0.67 0.18 -7.20
N VAL A 62 1.27 0.75 -6.16
CA VAL A 62 1.32 0.13 -4.84
C VAL A 62 0.58 0.98 -3.83
N LEU A 63 -0.02 0.32 -2.84
CA LEU A 63 -0.60 0.97 -1.66
C LEU A 63 0.06 0.40 -0.41
N GLU A 64 0.55 1.28 0.45
CA GLU A 64 1.17 0.95 1.73
C GLU A 64 0.23 1.34 2.88
N TYR A 65 -0.08 0.37 3.73
CA TYR A 65 -0.94 0.51 4.90
C TYR A 65 -0.08 0.73 6.15
N ASP A 66 -0.31 1.85 6.83
CA ASP A 66 0.29 2.17 8.12
C ASP A 66 1.82 2.35 8.12
N GLY A 67 2.44 2.52 6.94
CA GLY A 67 3.90 2.70 6.80
C GLY A 67 4.43 3.88 7.62
N LEU A 68 3.71 5.00 7.67
CA LEU A 68 4.15 6.21 8.39
C LEU A 68 4.02 6.10 9.93
N VAL A 69 3.03 5.37 10.46
CA VAL A 69 2.81 5.29 11.92
C VAL A 69 3.82 4.35 12.56
N LYS A 70 4.15 3.21 11.92
CA LYS A 70 5.15 2.25 12.41
C LYS A 70 6.56 2.87 12.50
N PHE A 71 6.92 3.77 11.58
CA PHE A 71 8.22 4.47 11.60
C PHE A 71 8.24 5.70 12.51
N ARG A 72 7.16 6.49 12.57
CA ARG A 72 7.03 7.63 13.50
C ARG A 72 7.04 7.19 14.96
N ALA A 73 6.36 6.10 15.32
CA ALA A 73 6.35 5.59 16.69
C ALA A 73 7.76 5.14 17.18
N LYS A 74 8.58 4.54 16.31
CA LYS A 74 9.96 4.13 16.63
C LYS A 74 10.94 5.30 16.74
N THR A 75 10.69 6.40 16.03
CA THR A 75 11.59 7.58 15.98
C THR A 75 11.22 8.65 17.03
N MET A 76 9.95 8.75 17.41
CA MET A 76 9.47 9.70 18.43
C MET A 76 9.94 9.39 19.85
N THR A 77 10.43 8.18 20.14
CA THR A 77 11.01 7.85 21.46
C THR A 77 12.38 8.47 21.72
N ARG A 78 13.05 9.07 20.71
CA ARG A 78 14.44 9.58 20.87
C ARG A 78 14.79 10.87 20.10
N GLY A 79 13.81 11.66 19.65
CA GLY A 79 14.02 13.08 19.28
C GLY A 79 15.10 13.41 18.24
N ARG A 80 15.53 12.46 17.40
CA ARG A 80 16.42 12.68 16.24
C ARG A 80 15.67 12.53 14.90
N SER A 81 14.33 12.59 14.95
CA SER A 81 13.46 13.75 14.65
C SER A 81 13.15 13.74 13.16
N VAL A 82 12.12 14.45 12.73
CA VAL A 82 11.33 14.17 11.52
C VAL A 82 12.13 14.06 10.21
N GLU A 83 13.27 14.73 10.13
CA GLU A 83 14.11 14.88 8.94
C GLU A 83 14.56 13.53 8.37
N HIS A 84 15.11 12.66 9.21
CA HIS A 84 15.55 11.32 8.77
C HIS A 84 14.40 10.44 8.27
N VAL A 85 13.20 10.57 8.87
CA VAL A 85 12.02 9.81 8.42
C VAL A 85 11.61 10.26 7.02
N VAL A 86 11.67 11.57 6.75
CA VAL A 86 11.36 12.12 5.43
C VAL A 86 12.38 11.67 4.39
N ASP A 87 13.66 11.65 4.75
CA ASP A 87 14.74 11.20 3.86
C ASP A 87 14.66 9.70 3.56
N ASP A 88 14.39 8.88 4.58
CA ASP A 88 14.17 7.43 4.42
C ASP A 88 12.98 7.16 3.50
N GLU A 89 11.88 7.91 3.66
CA GLU A 89 10.69 7.79 2.82
C GLU A 89 10.98 8.17 1.37
N ARG A 90 11.66 9.30 1.16
CA ARG A 90 12.09 9.75 -0.17
C ARG A 90 13.04 8.74 -0.81
N SER A 91 13.95 8.17 -0.02
CA SER A 91 14.89 7.15 -0.45
C SER A 91 14.17 5.87 -0.86
N ARG A 92 13.15 5.45 -0.09
CA ARG A 92 12.29 4.31 -0.38
C ARG A 92 11.50 4.53 -1.67
N GLU A 93 10.84 5.67 -1.81
CA GLU A 93 10.03 5.99 -2.98
C GLU A 93 10.87 6.01 -4.26
N LYS A 94 12.09 6.58 -4.21
CA LYS A 94 13.05 6.51 -5.32
C LYS A 94 13.44 5.07 -5.67
N ALA A 95 13.66 4.21 -4.68
CA ALA A 95 14.02 2.82 -4.90
C ALA A 95 12.84 2.01 -5.49
N LEU A 96 11.62 2.22 -5.01
CA LEU A 96 10.40 1.65 -5.60
C LEU A 96 10.22 2.11 -7.06
N SER A 97 10.43 3.40 -7.33
CA SER A 97 10.36 3.97 -8.68
C SER A 97 11.37 3.30 -9.63
N ARG A 98 12.64 3.16 -9.20
CA ARG A 98 13.65 2.41 -9.96
C ARG A 98 13.29 0.94 -10.18
N ALA A 99 12.60 0.33 -9.22
CA ALA A 99 12.11 -1.05 -9.31
C ALA A 99 10.85 -1.19 -10.18
N GLY A 100 10.40 -0.13 -10.86
CA GLY A 100 9.28 -0.15 -11.80
C GLY A 100 7.92 0.21 -11.20
N VAL A 101 7.86 0.67 -9.94
CA VAL A 101 6.63 1.22 -9.36
C VAL A 101 6.35 2.59 -9.97
N SER A 102 5.15 2.77 -10.51
CA SER A 102 4.71 4.01 -11.12
C SER A 102 4.13 4.98 -10.11
N LEU A 103 3.34 4.48 -9.14
CA LEU A 103 2.66 5.30 -8.13
C LEU A 103 2.63 4.59 -6.78
N VAL A 104 2.79 5.35 -5.70
CA VAL A 104 2.71 4.89 -4.30
C VAL A 104 1.57 5.63 -3.61
N ILE A 105 0.57 4.89 -3.13
CA ILE A 105 -0.51 5.40 -2.28
C ILE A 105 -0.17 5.05 -0.83
N ARG A 106 -0.38 5.98 0.09
CA ARG A 106 -0.24 5.71 1.53
C ARG A 106 -1.61 5.83 2.19
N THR A 107 -1.99 4.83 2.97
CA THR A 107 -3.23 4.85 3.75
C THR A 107 -2.99 4.44 5.19
N ASN A 108 -3.97 4.67 6.05
CA ASN A 108 -3.93 4.26 7.45
C ASN A 108 -5.32 3.81 7.94
N TYR A 109 -5.39 3.33 9.17
CA TYR A 109 -6.63 2.87 9.79
C TYR A 109 -7.78 3.87 9.68
N LYS A 110 -7.52 5.16 9.95
CA LYS A 110 -8.55 6.22 9.90
C LYS A 110 -9.10 6.39 8.48
N GLN A 111 -8.23 6.45 7.48
CA GLN A 111 -8.64 6.59 6.07
C GLN A 111 -9.36 5.35 5.53
N VAL A 112 -9.02 4.15 6.02
CA VAL A 112 -9.77 2.92 5.69
C VAL A 112 -11.16 2.93 6.34
N GLY A 113 -11.30 3.49 7.55
CA GLY A 113 -12.59 3.71 8.21
C GLY A 113 -13.45 4.75 7.51
N GLU A 114 -12.83 5.83 7.06
CA GLU A 114 -13.42 6.87 6.20
C GLU A 114 -13.40 6.43 4.73
N ARG A 115 -14.17 5.38 4.42
CA ARG A 115 -14.14 4.66 3.13
C ARG A 115 -14.02 5.56 1.89
N ASP A 116 -14.72 6.69 1.85
CA ASP A 116 -14.70 7.62 0.72
C ASP A 116 -13.28 8.14 0.40
N THR A 117 -12.43 8.35 1.40
CA THR A 117 -11.04 8.77 1.22
C THR A 117 -10.20 7.69 0.55
N LEU A 118 -10.37 6.44 0.98
CA LEU A 118 -9.72 5.29 0.34
C LEU A 118 -10.22 5.13 -1.11
N ILE A 119 -11.53 5.19 -1.33
CA ILE A 119 -12.16 5.06 -2.64
C ILE A 119 -11.65 6.15 -3.59
N SER A 120 -11.66 7.41 -3.15
CA SER A 120 -11.18 8.55 -3.95
C SER A 120 -9.72 8.35 -4.37
N SER A 121 -8.86 7.92 -3.43
CA SER A 121 -7.45 7.67 -3.72
C SER A 121 -7.26 6.58 -4.78
N LEU A 122 -8.05 5.51 -4.73
CA LEU A 122 -8.00 4.41 -5.70
C LEU A 122 -8.54 4.83 -7.08
N LEU A 123 -9.59 5.65 -7.12
CA LEU A 123 -10.14 6.20 -8.37
C LEU A 123 -9.17 7.16 -9.04
N GLU A 124 -8.54 8.05 -8.27
CA GLU A 124 -7.61 9.07 -8.77
C GLU A 124 -6.42 8.45 -9.52
N VAL A 125 -5.88 7.34 -9.02
CA VAL A 125 -4.80 6.62 -9.70
C VAL A 125 -5.29 5.67 -10.81
N GLY A 126 -6.61 5.49 -10.93
CA GLY A 126 -7.24 4.62 -11.92
C GLY A 126 -7.21 3.13 -11.60
N ILE A 127 -7.32 2.73 -10.33
CA ILE A 127 -7.52 1.30 -10.00
C ILE A 127 -8.89 0.86 -10.54
N PRO A 128 -8.93 -0.18 -11.39
CA PRO A 128 -10.18 -0.60 -12.02
C PRO A 128 -11.11 -1.26 -11.01
N ARG A 129 -12.41 -1.10 -11.24
CA ARG A 129 -13.44 -1.96 -10.63
C ARG A 129 -13.58 -3.25 -11.42
N ARG A 130 -13.89 -4.33 -10.71
CA ARG A 130 -14.27 -5.60 -11.31
C ARG A 130 -15.52 -5.38 -12.18
N PRO A 131 -15.62 -6.03 -13.35
CA PRO A 131 -16.85 -6.03 -14.11
C PRO A 131 -17.99 -6.52 -13.22
N VAL A 132 -19.14 -5.86 -13.27
CA VAL A 132 -20.36 -6.43 -12.70
C VAL A 132 -20.66 -7.68 -13.53
N ALA A 133 -20.69 -8.84 -12.89
CA ALA A 133 -21.21 -10.03 -13.54
C ALA A 133 -22.71 -9.78 -13.80
N LEU A 134 -23.09 -9.71 -15.07
CA LEU A 134 -24.49 -9.66 -15.51
C LEU A 134 -25.19 -10.98 -15.19
#